data_AF-A0A8K0G4D0-F1
#
_entry.id   AF-A0A8K0G4D0-F1
#
_cell.length_a   1.000
_cell.length_b   1.000
_cell.length_c   1.000
_cell.angle_alpha   90.00
_cell.angle_beta   90.00
_cell.angle_gamma   90.00
#
_symmetry.space_group_name_H-M   'P 1'
#
loop_
_entity.id
_entity.type
_entity.pdbx_description
1 polymer ?
#
loop_
_entity_poly.entity_id
_entity_poly.type
_entity_poly.pdbx_seq_one_letter_code
_entity_poly.pdbx_strand_id
1 'polypeptide(L)'
;MNELAEVGTLEMFQRLILMEYDIVEEQLQHPMVQNSLKNKTENFDVVLIEAIFPVGAAFAESFNCPIIRMLSFDAFHHYYYDMGNPSRPILNPDIMLGFIGELSFSKD
;
A
#
# COMPACT_ATOMS: atom_id res chain seq x y z
N MET A 1 -23.75 -1.71 -16.28
CA MET A 1 -23.11 -0.92 -15.21
C MET A 1 -21.76 -1.51 -14.73
N ASN A 2 -21.33 -2.70 -15.21
CA ASN A 2 -20.14 -3.39 -14.67
C ASN A 2 -18.81 -3.02 -15.35
N GLU A 3 -18.74 -2.91 -16.68
CA GLU A 3 -17.45 -2.63 -17.35
C GLU A 3 -16.92 -1.20 -17.08
N LEU A 4 -17.78 -0.18 -17.06
CA LEU A 4 -17.35 1.21 -16.85
C LEU A 4 -16.79 1.45 -15.43
N ALA A 5 -17.30 0.74 -14.42
CA ALA A 5 -16.81 0.82 -13.05
C ALA A 5 -15.49 0.06 -12.87
N GLU A 6 -15.34 -1.09 -13.54
CA GLU A 6 -14.06 -1.83 -13.58
C GLU A 6 -12.98 -1.04 -14.32
N VAL A 7 -13.32 -0.41 -15.45
CA VAL A 7 -12.42 0.47 -16.21
C VAL A 7 -11.97 1.66 -15.36
N GLY A 8 -12.90 2.29 -14.63
CA GLY A 8 -12.56 3.38 -13.70
C GLY A 8 -11.69 2.93 -12.51
N THR A 9 -11.95 1.74 -11.97
CA THR A 9 -11.15 1.16 -10.88
C THR A 9 -9.75 0.82 -11.34
N LEU A 10 -9.61 0.21 -12.52
CA LEU A 10 -8.31 -0.10 -13.12
C LEU A 10 -7.52 1.17 -13.43
N GLU A 11 -8.18 2.20 -13.98
CA GLU A 11 -7.55 3.50 -14.24
C GLU A 11 -7.04 4.14 -12.94
N MET A 12 -7.82 4.07 -11.86
CA MET A 12 -7.38 4.55 -10.54
C MET A 12 -6.12 3.81 -10.06
N PHE A 13 -6.08 2.48 -10.14
CA PHE A 13 -4.88 1.71 -9.76
C PHE A 13 -3.67 2.06 -10.64
N GLN A 14 -3.86 2.21 -11.95
CA GLN A 14 -2.79 2.65 -12.85
C GLN A 14 -2.26 4.01 -12.45
N ARG A 15 -3.13 4.97 -12.13
CA ARG A 15 -2.74 6.31 -11.67
C ARG A 15 -1.99 6.26 -10.34
N LEU A 16 -2.41 5.41 -9.40
CA LEU A 16 -1.72 5.23 -8.11
C LEU A 16 -0.30 4.67 -8.30
N ILE A 17 -0.12 3.69 -9.19
CA ILE A 17 1.20 3.13 -9.51
C ILE A 17 2.10 4.18 -10.17
N LEU A 18 1.57 4.96 -11.10
CA LEU A 18 2.35 6.02 -11.76
C LEU A 18 2.72 7.15 -10.79
N MET A 19 1.80 7.53 -9.89
CA MET A 19 2.08 8.51 -8.85
C MET A 19 3.20 8.04 -7.92
N GLU A 20 3.16 6.77 -7.47
CA GLU A 20 4.23 6.20 -6.64
C GLU A 20 5.57 6.17 -7.39
N TYR A 21 5.55 5.83 -8.69
CA TYR A 21 6.76 5.85 -9.52
C TYR A 21 7.40 7.25 -9.51
N ASP A 22 6.62 8.30 -9.79
CA ASP A 22 7.13 9.67 -9.82
C ASP A 22 7.67 10.11 -8.44
N ILE A 23 6.96 9.76 -7.36
CA ILE A 23 7.38 10.05 -5.99
C ILE A 23 8.71 9.37 -5.66
N VAL A 24 8.83 8.07 -5.97
CA VAL A 24 10.05 7.31 -5.69
C VAL A 24 11.20 7.79 -6.55
N GLU A 25 10.98 8.14 -7.82
CA GLU A 25 12.01 8.68 -8.70
C GLU A 25 12.60 9.98 -8.11
N GLU A 26 11.75 10.91 -7.69
CA GLU A 26 12.18 12.15 -7.04
C GLU A 26 12.88 11.91 -5.69
N GLN A 27 12.34 10.99 -4.86
CA GLN A 27 12.96 10.62 -3.58
C GLN A 27 14.35 10.01 -3.77
N LEU A 28 14.51 9.13 -4.76
CA LEU A 28 15.79 8.50 -5.07
C LEU A 28 16.78 9.52 -5.63
N GLN A 29 16.34 10.55 -6.34
CA GLN A 29 17.23 11.64 -6.81
C GLN A 29 17.60 12.62 -5.68
N HIS A 30 16.85 12.64 -4.57
CA HIS A 30 17.09 13.57 -3.48
C HIS A 30 18.48 13.38 -2.84
N PRO A 31 19.30 14.44 -2.68
CA PRO A 31 20.68 14.32 -2.22
C PRO A 31 20.83 13.65 -0.85
N MET A 32 19.90 13.87 0.08
CA MET A 32 19.95 13.23 1.40
C MET A 32 19.77 11.72 1.31
N VAL A 33 18.85 11.25 0.47
CA VAL A 33 18.62 9.81 0.26
C VAL A 33 19.83 9.18 -0.41
N GLN A 34 20.36 9.82 -1.46
CA GLN A 34 21.58 9.39 -2.13
C GLN A 34 22.78 9.30 -1.18
N ASN A 35 22.93 10.27 -0.28
CA ASN A 35 24.00 10.27 0.71
C ASN A 35 23.85 9.09 1.68
N SER A 36 22.66 8.86 2.24
CA SER A 36 22.43 7.72 3.13
C SER A 36 22.61 6.37 2.43
N LEU A 37 22.20 6.24 1.16
CA LEU A 37 22.40 4.99 0.38
C LEU A 37 23.88 4.68 0.13
N LYS A 38 24.69 5.71 -0.11
CA LYS A 38 26.14 5.58 -0.39
C LYS A 38 26.97 5.49 0.89
N ASN A 39 26.49 6.08 1.98
CA ASN A 39 27.19 6.08 3.25
C ASN A 39 27.12 4.69 3.89
N LYS A 40 28.28 4.05 4.08
CA LYS A 40 28.39 2.73 4.70
C LYS A 40 28.69 2.79 6.20
N THR A 41 28.81 3.98 6.79
CA THR A 41 29.03 4.16 8.23
C THR A 41 27.75 4.48 8.98
N GLU A 42 26.75 5.06 8.30
CA GLU A 42 25.39 5.23 8.82
C GLU A 42 24.68 3.88 8.88
N ASN A 43 23.99 3.62 10.00
CA ASN A 43 23.17 2.43 10.20
C ASN A 43 21.77 2.88 10.63
N PHE A 44 20.77 2.12 10.22
CA PHE A 44 19.37 2.36 10.56
C PHE A 44 18.82 1.16 11.33
N ASP A 45 18.01 1.43 12.35
CA ASP A 45 17.38 0.35 13.13
C ASP A 45 16.18 -0.25 12.41
N VAL A 46 15.50 0.54 11.57
CA VAL A 46 14.28 0.14 10.88
C VAL A 46 14.00 1.02 9.66
N VAL A 47 13.40 0.42 8.64
CA VAL A 47 12.78 1.12 7.51
C VAL A 47 11.27 1.10 7.66
N LEU A 48 10.65 2.29 7.60
CA LEU A 48 9.19 2.47 7.60
C LEU A 48 8.72 2.77 6.18
N ILE A 49 7.73 2.02 5.70
CA ILE A 49 7.16 2.22 4.36
C ILE A 49 5.65 2.15 4.36
N GLU A 50 5.03 2.82 3.40
CA GLU A 50 3.59 2.65 3.12
C GLU A 50 3.35 1.21 2.63
N ALA A 51 2.42 0.49 3.26
CA ALA A 51 2.26 -0.92 2.98
C ALA A 51 1.76 -1.17 1.56
N ILE A 52 0.93 -0.29 0.98
CA ILE A 52 0.32 -0.53 -0.34
C ILE A 52 1.36 -0.66 -1.47
N PHE A 53 2.54 -0.06 -1.34
CA PHE A 53 3.58 -0.07 -2.38
C PHE A 53 4.80 -0.89 -1.95
N PRO A 54 5.27 -1.85 -2.78
CA PRO A 54 6.39 -2.71 -2.40
C PRO A 54 7.76 -2.06 -2.57
N VAL A 55 7.86 -0.95 -3.32
CA VAL A 55 9.15 -0.39 -3.79
C VAL A 55 10.06 0.03 -2.64
N GLY A 56 9.49 0.61 -1.58
CA GLY A 56 10.24 1.01 -0.40
C GLY A 56 10.95 -0.14 0.33
N ALA A 57 10.54 -1.39 0.10
CA ALA A 57 11.19 -2.55 0.74
C ALA A 57 12.67 -2.69 0.32
N ALA A 58 13.06 -2.18 -0.85
CA ALA A 58 14.45 -2.20 -1.32
C ALA A 58 15.40 -1.39 -0.41
N PHE A 59 14.89 -0.39 0.32
CA PHE A 59 15.70 0.36 1.27
C PHE A 59 16.18 -0.49 2.44
N ALA A 60 15.38 -1.43 2.90
CA ALA A 60 15.76 -2.27 4.03
C ALA A 60 16.86 -3.25 3.71
N GLU A 61 16.88 -3.78 2.49
CA GLU A 61 18.01 -4.55 1.97
C GLU A 61 19.24 -3.64 1.84
N SER A 62 19.05 -2.43 1.32
CA SER A 62 20.15 -1.45 1.14
C SER A 62 20.79 -1.03 2.46
N PHE A 63 20.00 -0.91 3.52
CA PHE A 63 20.43 -0.51 4.87
C PHE A 63 20.65 -1.70 5.82
N ASN A 64 20.38 -2.93 5.36
CA ASN A 64 20.49 -4.16 6.14
C ASN A 64 19.76 -4.10 7.50
N CYS A 65 18.50 -3.69 7.49
CA CYS A 65 17.67 -3.51 8.69
C CYS A 65 16.25 -4.06 8.47
N PRO A 66 15.46 -4.34 9.53
CA PRO A 66 14.08 -4.80 9.38
C PRO A 66 13.16 -3.73 8.77
N ILE A 67 12.06 -4.19 8.16
CA ILE A 67 10.99 -3.34 7.63
C ILE A 67 9.78 -3.38 8.56
N ILE A 68 9.16 -2.22 8.79
CA ILE A 68 7.78 -2.12 9.26
C ILE A 68 6.94 -1.48 8.15
N ARG A 69 5.92 -2.20 7.70
CA ARG A 69 4.93 -1.71 6.74
C ARG A 69 3.75 -1.14 7.52
N MET A 70 3.35 0.08 7.20
CA MET A 70 2.22 0.74 7.83
C MET A 70 1.30 1.37 6.79
N LEU A 71 0.03 1.53 7.14
CA LEU A 71 -0.92 2.26 6.32
C LEU A 71 -1.31 3.54 7.03
N SER A 72 -1.40 4.62 6.27
CA SER A 72 -1.93 5.91 6.76
C SER A 72 -3.46 5.97 6.80
N PHE A 73 -4.10 4.94 6.25
CA PHE A 73 -5.55 4.73 6.20
C PHE A 73 -5.88 3.30 6.65
N ASP A 74 -7.17 2.96 6.66
CA ASP A 74 -7.60 1.62 7.07
C ASP A 74 -6.99 0.52 6.17
N ALA A 75 -6.77 -0.65 6.75
CA ALA A 75 -6.15 -1.76 6.05
C ALA A 75 -7.14 -2.45 5.10
N PHE A 76 -6.65 -2.85 3.93
CA PHE A 76 -7.43 -3.73 3.05
C PHE A 76 -7.59 -5.13 3.67
N HIS A 77 -8.61 -5.84 3.23
CA HIS A 77 -9.05 -7.14 3.74
C HIS A 77 -7.91 -8.16 3.80
N HIS A 78 -7.04 -8.16 2.80
CA HIS A 78 -5.88 -9.05 2.75
C HIS A 78 -4.88 -8.80 3.89
N TYR A 79 -4.62 -7.55 4.25
CA TYR A 79 -3.75 -7.24 5.41
C TYR A 79 -4.33 -7.76 6.71
N TYR A 80 -5.65 -7.63 6.89
CA TYR A 80 -6.32 -8.22 8.05
C TYR A 80 -6.21 -9.74 8.05
N TYR A 81 -6.44 -10.37 6.91
CA TYR A 81 -6.33 -11.82 6.75
C TYR A 81 -4.91 -12.33 7.03
N ASP A 82 -3.88 -11.65 6.52
CA ASP A 82 -2.46 -12.00 6.72
C ASP A 82 -2.06 -11.93 8.21
N MET A 83 -2.68 -11.03 8.97
CA MET A 83 -2.50 -10.92 10.43
C MET A 83 -3.39 -11.89 11.23
N GLY A 84 -4.20 -12.72 10.58
CA GLY A 84 -5.16 -13.59 11.24
C GLY A 84 -6.33 -12.84 11.89
N ASN A 85 -6.58 -11.60 11.49
CA ASN A 85 -7.73 -10.81 11.91
C ASN A 85 -8.89 -11.03 10.92
N PRO A 86 -9.97 -11.73 11.30
CA PRO A 86 -11.13 -11.91 10.43
C PRO A 86 -11.86 -10.57 10.26
N SER A 87 -11.54 -9.84 9.20
CA SER A 87 -12.29 -8.65 8.82
C SER A 87 -13.67 -9.08 8.33
N ARG A 88 -14.71 -8.52 8.94
CA ARG A 88 -16.12 -8.81 8.64
C ARG A 88 -16.56 -7.93 7.47
N PRO A 89 -16.52 -8.39 6.21
CA PRO A 89 -16.63 -7.50 5.05
C PRO A 89 -18.01 -6.88 4.89
N ILE A 90 -19.02 -7.50 5.51
CA ILE A 90 -20.39 -7.01 5.56
C ILE A 90 -20.51 -5.76 6.45
N LEU A 91 -19.74 -5.70 7.54
CA LEU A 91 -19.79 -4.58 8.48
C LEU A 91 -18.75 -3.50 8.15
N ASN A 92 -17.63 -3.90 7.54
CA ASN A 92 -16.55 -3.02 7.12
C ASN A 92 -16.37 -3.21 5.61
N PRO A 93 -17.08 -2.43 4.78
CA PRO A 93 -16.95 -2.54 3.34
C PRO A 93 -15.52 -2.22 2.93
N ASP A 94 -14.98 -3.04 2.04
CA ASP A 94 -13.61 -2.92 1.54
C ASP A 94 -13.64 -2.62 0.04
N ILE A 95 -12.87 -1.62 -0.38
CA ILE A 95 -12.80 -1.19 -1.79
C ILE A 95 -12.24 -2.27 -2.73
N MET A 96 -11.45 -3.21 -2.21
CA MET A 96 -10.92 -4.36 -2.94
C MET A 96 -11.96 -5.48 -3.10
N LEU A 97 -13.10 -5.40 -2.42
CA LEU A 97 -14.18 -6.37 -2.52
C LEU A 97 -15.32 -5.81 -3.38
N GLY A 98 -15.88 -6.65 -4.25
CA GLY A 98 -16.97 -6.27 -5.16
C GLY A 98 -18.35 -6.05 -4.50
N PHE A 99 -18.41 -5.83 -3.18
CA PHE A 99 -19.66 -5.56 -2.46
C PHE A 99 -20.06 -4.09 -2.64
N ILE A 100 -20.57 -3.74 -3.82
CA ILE A 100 -21.00 -2.38 -4.16
C ILE A 100 -22.51 -2.39 -4.41
N GLY A 101 -23.27 -1.55 -3.68
CA GLY A 101 -24.71 -1.35 -3.89
C GLY A 101 -25.58 -1.63 -2.64
N GLU A 102 -26.91 -1.52 -2.81
CA GLU A 102 -27.87 -1.94 -1.77
C GLU A 102 -27.80 -3.46 -1.61
N LEU A 103 -27.15 -3.91 -0.54
CA LEU A 103 -27.17 -5.30 -0.15
C LEU A 103 -28.60 -5.64 0.29
N SER A 104 -29.20 -6.69 -0.28
CA SER A 104 -30.56 -7.14 0.02
C SER A 104 -30.65 -7.81 1.40
N PHE A 105 -30.27 -7.08 2.44
CA PHE A 105 -30.54 -7.46 3.83
C PHE A 105 -31.93 -6.96 4.24
N SER A 106 -32.95 -7.30 3.46
CA SER A 106 -34.32 -7.31 3.96
C SER A 106 -34.52 -8.64 4.69
N LYS A 107 -34.47 -8.58 6.01
CA LYS A 107 -34.97 -9.64 6.88
C LYS A 107 -36.48 -9.44 7.03
N ASP A 108 -37.22 -10.55 6.96
CA ASP A 108 -38.61 -10.65 7.42
C ASP A 108 -38.86 -9.93 8.76
#